data_AF-A0A829NGA4-F1
#
_entry.id   AF-A0A829NGA4-F1
#
_cell.length_a   1.000
_cell.length_b   1.000
_cell.length_c   1.000
_cell.angle_alpha   90.00
_cell.angle_beta   90.00
_cell.angle_gamma   90.00
#
_symmetry.space_group_name_H-M   'P 1'
#
loop_
_entity.id
_entity.type
_entity.pdbx_description
1 polymer ?
#
loop_
_entity_poly.entity_id
_entity_poly.type
_entity_poly.pdbx_seq_one_letter_code
_entity_poly.pdbx_strand_id
1 'polypeptide(L)' 'MALPIGLLVKAGIVNLTNYDRAANYGAMLWMTAKVESPEGEQAQRLWTEKGSQAFDAERRDERMGRRT' A
#
# COMPACT_ATOMS: atom_id res chain seq x y z
N MET A 1 15.27 10.23 4.64
CA MET A 1 13.81 10.38 4.74
C MET A 1 13.23 10.22 3.34
N ALA A 2 12.90 8.99 2.93
CA ALA A 2 12.22 8.77 1.65
C ALA A 2 10.78 9.26 1.82
N LEU A 3 10.38 10.24 1.03
CA LEU A 3 9.04 10.83 1.12
C LEU A 3 7.97 9.75 0.90
N PRO A 4 6.83 9.82 1.62
CA PRO A 4 5.75 8.83 1.56
C PRO A 4 5.20 8.55 0.16
N ILE A 5 5.46 9.45 -0.81
CA ILE A 5 5.03 9.36 -2.21
C ILE A 5 5.60 8.11 -2.91
N GLY A 6 6.82 7.67 -2.57
CA GLY A 6 7.45 6.51 -3.20
C GLY A 6 6.71 5.19 -2.95
N LEU A 7 6.02 5.07 -1.81
CA LEU A 7 5.25 3.89 -1.44
C LEU A 7 3.98 3.75 -2.29
N LEU A 8 3.28 4.87 -2.51
CA LEU A 8 2.05 4.87 -3.33
C LEU A 8 2.34 4.59 -4.81
N VAL A 9 3.49 5.02 -5.32
CA VAL A 9 3.94 4.69 -6.69
C VAL A 9 4.26 3.21 -6.81
N LYS A 10 4.98 2.62 -5.85
CA LYS A 10 5.30 1.19 -5.84
C LYS A 10 4.06 0.30 -5.74
N ALA A 11 3.09 0.69 -4.93
CA ALA A 11 1.82 -0.03 -4.81
C ALA A 11 0.89 0.12 -6.03
N GLY A 12 1.31 0.83 -7.08
CA GLY A 12 0.48 1.09 -8.27
C GLY A 12 -0.70 2.03 -8.03
N ILE A 13 -0.85 2.58 -6.82
CA ILE A 13 -1.97 3.44 -6.41
C ILE A 13 -1.96 4.76 -7.19
N VAL A 14 -0.77 5.31 -7.48
CA VAL A 14 -0.63 6.53 -8.29
C VAL A 14 -1.00 6.31 -9.76
N ASN A 15 -0.91 5.07 -10.26
CA ASN A 15 -1.27 4.71 -11.64
C ASN A 15 -2.70 4.15 -11.77
N LEU A 16 -3.55 4.31 -10.74
CA LEU A 16 -5.01 4.19 -10.88
C LEU A 16 -5.56 5.37 -11.69
N THR A 17 -5.06 5.53 -12.92
CA THR A 17 -5.46 6.54 -13.90
C THR A 17 -6.93 6.41 -14.31
N ASN A 18 -7.58 5.30 -13.96
CA ASN A 18 -9.02 5.04 -14.16
C ASN A 18 -9.92 5.37 -12.96
N TYR A 19 -9.38 5.57 -11.75
CA TYR A 19 -10.17 6.07 -10.63
C TYR A 19 -9.94 7.58 -10.52
N ASP A 20 -11.02 8.36 -10.56
CA ASP A 20 -10.94 9.80 -10.33
C ASP A 20 -10.17 10.10 -9.04
N ARG A 21 -9.44 11.22 -9.02
CA ARG A 21 -8.70 11.71 -7.85
C ARG A 21 -9.58 11.73 -6.60
N ALA A 22 -10.87 12.04 -6.75
CA ALA A 22 -11.85 11.98 -5.68
C ALA A 22 -12.06 10.57 -5.11
N ALA A 23 -12.07 9.53 -5.95
CA ALA A 23 -12.22 8.14 -5.51
C ALA A 23 -10.97 7.66 -4.74
N ASN A 24 -9.77 8.02 -5.22
CA ASN A 24 -8.53 7.74 -4.50
C ASN A 24 -8.50 8.43 -3.14
N TYR A 25 -8.90 9.70 -3.08
CA TYR A 25 -8.98 10.44 -1.83
C TYR A 25 -10.03 9.86 -0.87
N GLY A 26 -11.21 9.48 -1.38
CA GLY A 26 -12.25 8.83 -0.60
C GLY A 26 -11.81 7.49 0.00
N ALA A 27 -11.06 6.68 -0.76
CA ALA A 27 -10.49 5.43 -0.25
C ALA A 27 -9.50 5.66 0.90
N MET A 28 -8.65 6.69 0.80
CA MET A 28 -7.72 7.06 1.87
C MET A 28 -8.46 7.50 3.14
N LEU A 29 -9.49 8.35 3.01
CA LEU A 29 -10.32 8.77 4.13
C LEU A 29 -11.02 7.59 4.81
N TRP A 30 -11.55 6.65 4.02
CA TRP A 30 -12.18 5.45 4.56
C TRP A 30 -11.19 4.57 5.33
N MET A 31 -9.96 4.40 4.81
CA MET A 31 -8.93 3.64 5.51
C MET A 31 -8.58 4.29 6.86
N THR A 32 -8.47 5.61 6.92
CA THR A 32 -8.23 6.34 8.19
C THR A 32 -9.39 6.11 9.16
N ALA A 33 -10.63 6.29 8.71
CA ALA A 33 -11.81 6.04 9.54
C ALA A 33 -11.88 4.59 10.06
N LYS A 34 -11.41 3.62 9.26
CA LYS A 34 -11.38 2.21 9.69
C LYS A 34 -10.33 1.96 10.78
N VAL A 35 -9.19 2.65 10.77
CA VAL A 35 -8.18 2.56 11.84
C VAL A 35 -8.68 3.19 13.15
N GLU A 36 -9.53 4.21 13.07
CA GLU A 36 -10.14 4.85 14.24
C GLU A 36 -11.32 4.04 14.81
N SER A 37 -11.81 3.03 14.08
CA SER A 37 -12.90 2.17 14.53
C SER A 37 -12.46 1.18 15.62
N PRO A 38 -13.40 0.55 16.35
CA PRO A 38 -13.08 -0.48 17.34
C PRO A 38 -12.25 -1.66 16.80
N GLU A 39 -12.37 -1.99 15.50
CA GLU A 39 -11.57 -3.05 14.86
C GLU A 39 -10.28 -2.52 14.22
N GLY A 40 -9.95 -1.25 14.44
CA GLY A 40 -8.87 -0.55 13.77
C GLY A 40 -7.49 -1.15 14.02
N GLU A 41 -7.23 -1.64 15.23
CA GLU A 41 -5.97 -2.30 15.56
C GLU A 41 -5.78 -3.60 14.75
N GLN A 42 -6.85 -4.39 14.60
CA GLN A 42 -6.81 -5.62 13.80
C GLN A 42 -6.63 -5.31 12.31
N ALA A 43 -7.34 -4.30 11.81
CA ALA A 43 -7.21 -3.82 10.43
C ALA A 43 -5.76 -3.36 10.15
N GLN A 44 -5.19 -2.55 11.04
CA GLN A 44 -3.82 -2.06 10.91
C GLN A 44 -2.78 -3.18 10.92
N ARG A 45 -2.91 -4.16 11.83
CA ARG A 45 -2.03 -5.33 11.87
C ARG A 45 -2.08 -6.11 10.56
N LEU A 46 -3.29 -6.40 10.06
CA LEU A 46 -3.48 -7.13 8.79
C LEU A 46 -2.89 -6.39 7.60
N TRP A 47 -3.11 -5.08 7.50
CA TRP A 47 -2.55 -4.27 6.41
C TRP A 47 -1.03 -4.20 6.46
N THR A 48 -0.45 -4.08 7.65
CA THR A 48 1.00 -4.07 7.85
C THR A 48 1.63 -5.39 7.41
N GLU A 49 1.03 -6.51 7.80
CA GLU A 49 1.50 -7.84 7.40
C GLU A 49 1.45 -8.02 5.88
N LYS A 50 0.31 -7.69 5.26
CA LYS A 50 0.15 -7.78 3.79
C LYS A 50 1.15 -6.89 3.04
N GLY A 51 1.34 -5.65 3.52
CA GLY A 51 2.33 -4.74 2.94
C GLY A 51 3.75 -5.30 3.03
N SER A 52 4.13 -5.89 4.17
CA SER A 52 5.44 -6.53 4.34
C SER A 52 5.62 -7.72 3.39
N GLN A 53 4.62 -8.58 3.27
CA GLN A 53 4.66 -9.74 2.35
C GLN A 53 4.81 -9.30 0.90
N ALA A 54 4.09 -8.26 0.47
CA ALA A 54 4.23 -7.70 -0.88
C ALA A 54 5.65 -7.17 -1.13
N PHE A 55 6.22 -6.45 -0.17
CA PHE A 55 7.61 -5.99 -0.26
C PHE A 55 8.62 -7.14 -0.31
N ASP A 56 8.40 -8.20 0.47
CA ASP A 56 9.27 -9.37 0.45
C ASP A 56 9.22 -10.10 -0.90
N ALA A 57 8.04 -10.19 -1.52
CA ALA A 57 7.87 -10.74 -2.85
C ALA A 57 8.62 -9.90 -3.90
N GLU A 58 8.42 -8.57 -3.92
CA GLU A 58 9.17 -7.67 -4.81
C GLU A 58 10.69 -7.87 -4.69
N ARG A 59 11.22 -7.92 -3.45
CA ARG A 59 12.65 -8.12 -3.21
C ARG A 59 13.15 -9.48 -3.70
N ARG A 60 12.33 -10.52 -3.65
CA ARG A 60 12.68 -11.85 -4.19
C ARG A 60 12.74 -11.82 -5.70
N ASP A 61 11.75 -11.19 -6.35
CA ASP A 61 11.70 -11.05 -7.81
C ASP A 61 12.88 -10.23 -8.34
N GLU A 62 13.19 -9.09 -7.70
CA GLU A 62 14.36 -8.26 -8.04
C GLU A 62 15.69 -9.06 -7.94
N ARG A 63 15.80 -9.93 -6.93
CA ARG A 63 16.97 -10.79 -6.74
C ARG A 63 17.03 -11.92 -7.76
N MET A 64 15.88 -12.47 -8.16
CA MET A 64 15.79 -13.53 -9.16
C MET A 64 16.10 -12.99 -10.55
N GLY A 65 15.54 -11.84 -10.93
CA GLY A 65 15.81 -11.19 -12.21
C GLY A 65 17.24 -10.64 -12.38
N ARG A 66 17.99 -10.48 -11.28
CA ARG A 66 19.44 -10.15 -11.33
C ARG A 66 20.33 -11.39 -11.51
N ARG A 67 19.81 -12.60 -11.30
CA ARG A 67 20.55 -13.87 -11.38
C ARG A 67 20.42 -14.55 -12.75
N THR A 68 19.57 -14.04 -13.63
CA THR A 68 19.34 -14.47 -15.01
C THR A 68 19.86 -13.40 -15.97
#